data_AF-A0A9P7MHI8-F1
#
_entry.id   AF-A0A9P7MHI8-F1
#
_cell.length_a   1.000
_cell.length_b   1.000
_cell.length_c   1.000
_cell.angle_alpha   90.00
_cell.angle_beta   90.00
_cell.angle_gamma   90.00
#
_symmetry.space_group_name_H-M   'P 1'
#
loop_
_entity.id
_entity.type
_entity.pdbx_description
1 polymer ?
#
loop_
_entity_poly.entity_id
_entity_poly.type
_entity_poly.pdbx_seq_one_letter_code
_entity_poly.pdbx_strand_id
1 'polypeptide(L)'
;MSESSVVTVRSPGHLDELLKSYKIVVADFFTTWCAPCKHIAPIFDTLAEALSLAETVIFVKIDAEELRDTAEKYDVRILPTFITFLNGEVYQTVKGADPMELHRVVDSLVTEVEADPLYGGRPGSWFGAEIPRGYRDITGQIEFKNCELSNARDDAGPVQVLFEPGKPKVLEDGKGSIKDYVQSGADDQLLLYIPFEGSVKLHTLQITSIPAAGQDEVSRPEVIHLYINRPQIMDFDEADDSEPTQIITLKPEDWNAESTANIHLRFVKFQKTTSLVLYVQKGKDGADAVRLDRIKIIGEAGAKREMGKLQKVEGEE
;
A
#
# COMPACT_ATOMS: atom_id res chain seq x y z
N MET A 1 -4.75 6.37 29.91
CA MET A 1 -5.91 7.11 29.40
C MET A 1 -5.67 7.22 27.91
N SER A 2 -6.30 6.33 27.12
CA SER A 2 -6.16 6.37 25.66
C SER A 2 -6.77 7.67 25.16
N GLU A 3 -6.04 8.42 24.33
CA GLU A 3 -6.66 9.44 23.52
C GLU A 3 -7.71 8.75 22.65
N SER A 4 -8.96 9.25 22.69
CA SER A 4 -10.05 8.72 21.88
C SER A 4 -9.70 8.89 20.40
N SER A 5 -9.87 7.82 19.62
CA SER A 5 -9.71 7.81 18.15
C SER A 5 -10.74 8.70 17.43
N VAL A 6 -11.73 9.23 18.16
CA VAL A 6 -12.79 10.10 17.65
C VAL A 6 -12.49 11.57 17.94
N VAL A 7 -12.38 12.37 16.88
CA VAL A 7 -12.12 13.81 17.00
C VAL A 7 -13.43 14.57 17.20
N THR A 8 -13.43 15.52 18.13
CA THR A 8 -14.60 16.41 18.34
C THR A 8 -14.49 17.61 17.41
N VAL A 9 -15.49 17.80 16.55
CA VAL A 9 -15.60 18.99 15.70
C VAL A 9 -16.08 20.16 16.56
N ARG A 10 -15.39 21.30 16.46
CA ARG A 10 -15.62 22.48 17.31
C ARG A 10 -16.14 23.69 16.55
N SER A 11 -16.05 23.66 15.23
CA SER A 11 -16.50 24.75 14.35
C SER A 11 -16.74 24.20 12.93
N PRO A 12 -17.49 24.93 12.08
CA PRO A 12 -17.63 24.57 10.67
C PRO A 12 -16.29 24.52 9.94
N GLY A 13 -15.39 25.47 10.23
CA GLY A 13 -14.04 25.50 9.64
C GLY A 13 -13.19 24.29 10.02
N HIS A 14 -13.31 23.79 11.26
CA HIS A 14 -12.62 22.57 11.67
C HIS A 14 -13.13 21.35 10.88
N LEU A 15 -14.44 21.26 10.62
CA LEU A 15 -14.97 20.20 9.75
C LEU A 15 -14.45 20.33 8.31
N ASP A 16 -14.45 21.54 7.75
CA ASP A 16 -13.96 21.79 6.39
C ASP A 16 -12.46 21.45 6.25
N GLU A 17 -11.65 21.66 7.29
CA GLU A 17 -10.26 21.22 7.33
C GLU A 17 -10.15 19.69 7.31
N LEU A 18 -10.90 19.00 8.17
CA LEU A 18 -10.91 17.54 8.23
C LEU A 18 -11.37 16.90 6.92
N LEU A 19 -12.39 17.48 6.26
CA LEU A 19 -12.88 17.02 4.96
C LEU A 19 -11.85 17.20 3.82
N LYS A 20 -10.89 18.13 3.97
CA LYS A 20 -9.78 18.32 3.02
C LYS A 20 -8.57 17.45 3.35
N SER A 21 -8.34 17.19 4.63
CA SER A 21 -7.17 16.45 5.13
C SER A 21 -7.36 14.93 5.10
N TYR A 22 -8.61 14.45 5.08
CA TYR A 22 -8.92 13.03 5.08
C TYR A 22 -9.80 12.65 3.91
N LYS A 23 -9.50 11.47 3.37
CA LYS A 23 -10.24 10.90 2.24
C LYS A 23 -11.63 10.44 2.64
N ILE A 24 -11.74 9.77 3.77
CA ILE A 24 -12.98 9.33 4.39
C ILE A 24 -13.12 10.05 5.73
N VAL A 25 -14.24 10.76 5.90
CA VAL A 25 -14.67 11.29 7.20
C VAL A 25 -15.97 10.61 7.56
N VAL A 26 -16.01 9.94 8.70
CA VAL A 26 -17.24 9.37 9.27
C VAL A 26 -17.68 10.29 10.40
N ALA A 27 -18.78 11.02 10.21
CA ALA A 27 -19.27 11.99 11.17
C ALA A 27 -20.51 11.47 11.92
N ASP A 28 -20.45 11.45 13.25
CA ASP A 28 -21.60 11.25 14.14
C ASP A 28 -22.20 12.60 14.55
N PHE A 29 -23.41 12.91 14.08
CA PHE A 29 -24.20 14.02 14.59
C PHE A 29 -25.04 13.56 15.78
N PHE A 30 -24.75 14.13 16.95
CA PHE A 30 -25.33 13.73 18.23
C PHE A 30 -25.77 14.94 19.07
N THR A 31 -26.40 14.67 20.21
CA THR A 31 -26.52 15.63 21.33
C THR A 31 -26.26 14.92 22.66
N THR A 32 -25.85 15.68 23.68
CA THR A 32 -25.46 15.14 25.00
C THR A 32 -26.59 14.45 25.78
N TRP A 33 -27.86 14.74 25.45
CA TRP A 33 -29.05 14.21 26.12
C TRP A 33 -29.80 13.15 25.29
N CYS A 34 -29.41 12.91 24.05
CA CYS A 34 -30.00 11.92 23.17
C CYS A 34 -29.68 10.48 23.64
N ALA A 35 -30.68 9.76 24.15
CA ALA A 35 -30.50 8.38 24.63
C ALA A 35 -30.06 7.40 23.51
N PRO A 36 -30.66 7.40 22.31
CA PRO A 36 -30.17 6.56 21.20
C PRO A 36 -28.71 6.84 20.83
N CYS A 37 -28.28 8.11 20.89
CA CYS A 37 -26.89 8.49 20.63
C CYS A 37 -25.93 7.85 21.64
N LYS A 38 -26.30 7.85 22.93
CA LYS A 38 -25.51 7.19 23.99
C LYS A 38 -25.40 5.68 23.79
N HIS A 39 -26.43 5.04 23.25
CA HIS A 39 -26.41 3.59 23.00
C HIS A 39 -25.46 3.19 21.87
N ILE A 40 -25.39 3.99 20.80
CA ILE A 40 -24.56 3.65 19.63
C ILE A 40 -23.12 4.19 19.72
N ALA A 41 -22.87 5.21 20.55
CA ALA A 41 -21.54 5.80 20.73
C ALA A 41 -20.41 4.77 20.98
N PRO A 42 -20.56 3.74 21.85
CA PRO A 42 -19.51 2.73 22.06
C PRO A 42 -19.18 1.91 20.80
N ILE A 43 -20.18 1.70 19.93
CA ILE A 43 -20.00 1.00 18.65
C ILE A 43 -19.27 1.90 17.68
N PHE A 44 -19.62 3.18 17.64
CA PHE A 44 -18.91 4.18 16.84
C PHE A 44 -17.44 4.32 17.28
N ASP A 45 -17.17 4.36 18.58
CA ASP A 45 -15.81 4.38 19.12
C ASP A 45 -15.03 3.10 18.73
N THR A 46 -15.67 1.94 18.79
CA THR A 46 -15.05 0.66 18.39
C THR A 46 -14.71 0.64 16.89
N LEU A 47 -15.60 1.17 16.05
CA LEU A 47 -15.35 1.35 14.61
C LEU A 47 -14.17 2.30 14.38
N ALA A 48 -14.13 3.41 15.13
CA ALA A 48 -13.05 4.38 15.04
C ALA A 48 -11.70 3.78 15.43
N GLU A 49 -11.64 2.99 16.50
CA GLU A 49 -10.43 2.28 16.90
C GLU A 49 -9.97 1.26 15.85
N ALA A 50 -10.90 0.55 15.21
CA ALA A 50 -10.58 -0.48 14.24
C ALA A 50 -10.18 0.06 12.85
N LEU A 51 -10.79 1.16 12.42
CA LEU A 51 -10.76 1.62 11.03
C LEU A 51 -10.08 2.98 10.82
N SER A 52 -9.72 3.71 11.88
CA SER A 52 -8.98 4.96 11.72
C SER A 52 -7.61 4.71 11.08
N LEU A 53 -7.33 5.44 10.00
CA LEU A 53 -6.07 5.35 9.28
C LEU A 53 -5.58 6.76 8.99
N ALA A 54 -4.35 7.07 9.43
CA ALA A 54 -3.77 8.40 9.30
C ALA A 54 -3.91 8.92 7.85
N GLU A 55 -4.39 10.16 7.72
CA GLU A 55 -4.60 10.86 6.44
C GLU A 55 -5.58 10.18 5.46
N THR A 56 -6.24 9.09 5.86
CA THR A 56 -7.15 8.32 5.00
C THR A 56 -8.54 8.22 5.59
N VAL A 57 -8.70 7.72 6.82
CA VAL A 57 -9.99 7.55 7.49
C VAL A 57 -9.96 8.21 8.85
N ILE A 58 -10.93 9.08 9.12
CA ILE A 58 -11.12 9.69 10.43
C ILE A 58 -12.57 9.60 10.87
N PHE A 59 -12.75 9.41 12.17
CA PHE A 59 -14.04 9.43 12.83
C PHE A 59 -14.18 10.71 13.62
N VAL A 60 -15.31 11.38 13.46
CA VAL A 60 -15.57 12.67 14.09
C VAL A 60 -16.94 12.68 14.73
N LYS A 61 -17.08 13.46 15.79
CA LYS A 61 -18.38 13.72 16.42
C LYS A 61 -18.71 15.20 16.39
N ILE A 62 -19.97 15.50 16.13
CA ILE A 62 -20.49 16.84 15.90
C ILE A 62 -21.73 17.00 16.78
N ASP A 63 -21.68 17.90 17.76
CA ASP A 63 -22.87 18.23 18.53
C ASP A 63 -23.80 19.09 17.66
N ALA A 64 -24.97 18.56 17.32
CA ALA A 64 -25.93 19.20 16.43
C ALA A 64 -26.63 20.42 17.06
N GLU A 65 -26.61 20.55 18.39
CA GLU A 65 -27.11 21.74 19.09
C GLU A 65 -26.07 22.86 19.16
N GLU A 66 -24.79 22.52 19.27
CA GLU A 66 -23.71 23.52 19.24
C GLU A 66 -23.42 24.01 17.82
N LEU A 67 -23.48 23.12 16.82
CA LEU A 67 -23.19 23.42 15.42
C LEU A 67 -24.44 23.32 14.54
N ARG A 68 -25.49 24.07 14.90
CA ARG A 68 -26.80 24.06 14.21
C ARG A 68 -26.71 24.33 12.72
N ASP A 69 -25.96 25.35 12.30
CA ASP A 69 -25.80 25.70 10.88
C ASP A 69 -25.17 24.54 10.09
N THR A 70 -24.22 23.82 10.68
CA THR A 70 -23.62 22.63 10.08
C THR A 70 -24.62 21.49 10.00
N ALA A 71 -25.39 21.23 11.07
CA ALA A 71 -26.44 20.22 11.07
C ALA A 71 -27.52 20.53 10.01
N GLU A 72 -27.92 21.79 9.86
CA GLU A 72 -28.85 22.25 8.83
C GLU A 72 -28.29 22.10 7.42
N LYS A 73 -27.01 22.48 7.20
CA LYS A 73 -26.30 22.34 5.91
C LYS A 73 -26.35 20.90 5.38
N TYR A 74 -26.25 19.91 6.28
CA TYR A 74 -26.28 18.48 5.92
C TYR A 74 -27.65 17.79 6.13
N ASP A 75 -28.72 18.58 6.30
CA ASP A 75 -30.10 18.10 6.50
C ASP A 75 -30.26 17.06 7.63
N VAL A 76 -29.56 17.30 8.75
CA VAL A 76 -29.67 16.49 9.96
C VAL A 76 -30.96 16.85 10.69
N ARG A 77 -31.98 15.99 10.54
CA ARG A 77 -33.32 16.18 11.15
C ARG A 77 -33.62 15.25 12.31
N ILE A 78 -32.86 14.16 12.45
CA ILE A 78 -33.03 13.16 13.50
C ILE A 78 -31.67 12.77 14.06
N LEU A 79 -31.64 12.34 15.32
CA LEU A 79 -30.40 11.99 16.00
C LEU A 79 -30.46 10.54 16.54
N PRO A 80 -29.34 9.80 16.52
CA PRO A 80 -28.09 10.18 15.84
C PRO A 80 -28.28 10.14 14.31
N THR A 81 -27.48 10.91 13.58
CA THR A 81 -27.33 10.75 12.12
C THR A 81 -25.85 10.64 11.83
N PHE A 82 -25.47 9.60 11.11
CA PHE A 82 -24.11 9.41 10.65
C PHE A 82 -24.01 9.82 9.19
N ILE A 83 -22.98 10.59 8.85
CA ILE A 83 -22.70 10.96 7.47
C ILE A 83 -21.28 10.51 7.15
N THR A 84 -21.15 9.69 6.12
CA THR A 84 -19.87 9.36 5.53
C THR A 84 -19.58 10.30 4.38
N PHE A 85 -18.37 10.85 4.39
CA PHE A 85 -17.84 11.68 3.33
C PHE A 85 -16.74 10.93 2.58
N LEU A 86 -16.71 11.07 1.27
CA LEU A 86 -15.62 10.62 0.41
C LEU A 86 -15.08 11.82 -0.36
N ASN A 87 -13.80 12.13 -0.20
CA ASN A 87 -13.14 13.30 -0.83
C ASN A 87 -13.89 14.62 -0.57
N GLY A 88 -14.42 14.79 0.64
CA GLY A 88 -15.18 15.98 1.03
C GLY A 88 -16.63 16.03 0.55
N GLU A 89 -17.08 15.08 -0.27
CA GLU A 89 -18.47 14.97 -0.73
C GLU A 89 -19.25 13.94 0.11
N VAL A 90 -20.56 14.15 0.28
CA VAL A 90 -21.42 13.20 0.99
C VAL A 90 -21.52 11.91 0.18
N TYR A 91 -21.09 10.79 0.77
CA TYR A 91 -21.22 9.46 0.19
C TYR A 91 -22.54 8.82 0.62
N GLN A 92 -22.76 8.69 1.92
CA GLN A 92 -23.99 8.10 2.45
C GLN A 92 -24.39 8.69 3.80
N THR A 93 -25.68 8.60 4.10
CA THR A 93 -26.25 9.03 5.39
C THR A 93 -27.00 7.88 6.02
N VAL A 94 -26.64 7.55 7.27
CA VAL A 94 -27.33 6.56 8.11
C VAL A 94 -28.09 7.31 9.19
N LYS A 95 -29.40 7.15 9.23
CA LYS A 95 -30.27 7.88 10.14
C LYS A 95 -30.74 6.97 11.28
N GLY A 96 -30.62 7.44 12.51
CA GLY A 96 -30.97 6.70 13.72
C GLY A 96 -29.85 5.79 14.22
N ALA A 97 -30.07 5.23 15.41
CA ALA A 97 -29.12 4.32 16.04
C ALA A 97 -29.23 2.90 15.41
N ASP A 98 -28.68 2.74 14.20
CA ASP A 98 -28.61 1.47 13.48
C ASP A 98 -27.15 0.99 13.34
N PRO A 99 -26.67 0.13 14.25
CA PRO A 99 -25.29 -0.36 14.23
C PRO A 99 -24.95 -1.21 13.00
N MET A 100 -25.92 -1.99 12.51
CA MET A 100 -25.68 -2.89 11.38
C MET A 100 -25.49 -2.11 10.11
N GLU A 101 -26.37 -1.13 9.86
CA GLU A 101 -26.25 -0.27 8.68
C GLU A 101 -25.01 0.62 8.78
N LEU A 102 -24.71 1.17 9.96
CA LEU A 102 -23.48 1.95 10.16
C LEU A 102 -22.22 1.13 9.84
N HIS A 103 -22.09 -0.08 10.40
CA HIS A 103 -20.96 -0.96 10.13
C HIS A 103 -20.87 -1.31 8.63
N ARG A 104 -22.00 -1.68 8.01
CA ARG A 104 -22.06 -2.03 6.58
C ARG A 104 -21.59 -0.88 5.68
N VAL A 105 -22.03 0.35 5.97
CA VAL A 105 -21.69 1.52 5.15
C VAL A 105 -20.22 1.88 5.29
N VAL A 106 -19.70 1.89 6.52
CA VAL A 106 -18.29 2.21 6.78
C VAL A 106 -17.39 1.13 6.17
N ASP A 107 -17.68 -0.15 6.39
CA ASP A 107 -16.90 -1.26 5.82
C ASP A 107 -16.94 -1.25 4.29
N SER A 108 -18.12 -1.03 3.69
CA SER A 108 -18.27 -0.94 2.23
C SER A 108 -17.47 0.23 1.66
N LEU A 109 -17.53 1.41 2.30
CA LEU A 109 -16.81 2.59 1.83
C LEU A 109 -15.30 2.42 1.97
N VAL A 110 -14.83 1.90 3.10
CA VAL A 110 -13.40 1.60 3.31
C VAL A 110 -12.94 0.56 2.28
N THR A 111 -13.71 -0.52 2.08
CA THR A 111 -13.39 -1.55 1.09
C THR A 111 -13.40 -0.99 -0.33
N GLU A 112 -14.36 -0.16 -0.70
CA GLU A 112 -14.46 0.48 -2.03
C GLU A 112 -13.27 1.40 -2.28
N VAL A 113 -12.89 2.18 -1.27
CA VAL A 113 -11.72 3.06 -1.32
C VAL A 113 -10.39 2.28 -1.36
N GLU A 114 -10.32 1.13 -0.70
CA GLU A 114 -9.18 0.21 -0.77
C GLU A 114 -9.13 -0.59 -2.08
N ALA A 115 -10.30 -0.86 -2.68
CA ALA A 115 -10.44 -1.64 -3.91
C ALA A 115 -10.39 -0.78 -5.18
N ASP A 116 -10.47 0.55 -5.08
CA ASP A 116 -10.30 1.46 -6.21
C ASP A 116 -8.82 1.49 -6.67
N PRO A 117 -8.50 0.96 -7.88
CA PRO A 117 -7.14 0.93 -8.41
C PRO A 117 -6.56 2.32 -8.74
N LEU A 118 -7.36 3.39 -8.78
CA LEU A 118 -6.87 4.77 -8.89
C LEU A 118 -6.33 5.31 -7.56
N TYR A 119 -6.61 4.64 -6.46
CA TYR A 119 -6.70 5.32 -5.17
C TYR A 119 -6.33 4.45 -3.95
N GLY A 120 -5.93 3.19 -4.13
CA GLY A 120 -5.32 2.32 -3.13
C GLY A 120 -3.88 2.70 -2.72
N GLY A 121 -3.48 3.94 -2.98
CA GLY A 121 -2.25 4.53 -2.51
C GLY A 121 -2.54 5.40 -1.30
N ARG A 122 -1.61 5.43 -0.33
CA ARG A 122 -1.56 6.56 0.62
C ARG A 122 -1.65 7.88 -0.17
N PRO A 123 -2.24 8.97 0.34
CA PRO A 123 -2.18 10.26 -0.33
C PRO A 123 -0.73 10.56 -0.78
N GLY A 124 -0.51 10.74 -2.09
CA GLY A 124 0.84 10.90 -2.69
C GLY A 124 1.53 9.62 -3.19
N SER A 125 0.89 8.45 -3.15
CA SER A 125 1.44 7.23 -3.77
C SER A 125 1.30 7.31 -5.29
N TRP A 126 2.43 7.17 -5.97
CA TRP A 126 2.51 7.07 -7.42
C TRP A 126 2.46 5.60 -7.85
N PHE A 127 1.71 5.35 -8.92
CA PHE A 127 1.64 4.05 -9.58
C PHE A 127 2.30 4.15 -10.95
N GLY A 128 3.28 3.28 -11.21
CA GLY A 128 4.01 3.29 -12.47
C GLY A 128 3.20 2.75 -13.65
N ALA A 129 2.22 1.88 -13.39
CA ALA A 129 1.30 1.36 -14.38
C ALA A 129 -0.10 1.09 -13.78
N GLU A 130 -1.08 0.83 -14.65
CA GLU A 130 -2.45 0.50 -14.24
C GLU A 130 -2.50 -0.75 -13.34
N ILE A 131 -3.30 -0.68 -12.27
CA ILE A 131 -3.57 -1.80 -11.38
C ILE A 131 -4.76 -2.60 -11.94
N PRO A 132 -4.62 -3.92 -12.16
CA PRO A 132 -5.72 -4.75 -12.64
C PRO A 132 -6.91 -4.74 -11.68
N ARG A 133 -8.13 -4.71 -12.24
CA ARG A 133 -9.38 -4.69 -11.46
C ARG A 133 -9.45 -5.85 -10.48
N GLY A 134 -9.86 -5.56 -9.25
CA GLY A 134 -10.01 -6.55 -8.18
C GLY A 134 -8.71 -6.84 -7.41
N TYR A 135 -7.60 -6.19 -7.76
CA TYR A 135 -6.33 -6.27 -7.04
C TYR A 135 -5.91 -4.89 -6.53
N ARG A 136 -4.97 -4.86 -5.59
CA ARG A 136 -4.45 -3.63 -4.99
C ARG A 136 -2.94 -3.67 -4.82
N ASP A 137 -2.33 -2.52 -4.59
CA ASP A 137 -0.94 -2.43 -4.17
C ASP A 137 -0.77 -2.98 -2.74
N ILE A 138 0.02 -4.04 -2.63
CA ILE A 138 0.38 -4.71 -1.38
C ILE A 138 1.87 -4.56 -1.07
N THR A 139 2.57 -3.61 -1.69
CA THR A 139 3.99 -3.31 -1.42
C THR A 139 4.22 -3.03 0.07
N GLY A 140 3.22 -2.46 0.76
CA GLY A 140 3.27 -2.25 2.21
C GLY A 140 3.27 -3.52 3.07
N GLN A 141 3.10 -4.72 2.49
CA GLN A 141 3.25 -6.01 3.18
C GLN A 141 4.70 -6.50 3.20
N ILE A 142 5.64 -5.79 2.58
CA ILE A 142 7.05 -6.16 2.57
C ILE A 142 7.68 -5.83 3.92
N GLU A 143 8.47 -6.76 4.46
CA GLU A 143 9.33 -6.49 5.61
C GLU A 143 10.59 -5.73 5.16
N PHE A 144 10.46 -4.42 4.88
CA PHE A 144 11.51 -3.61 4.23
C PHE A 144 12.90 -3.65 4.90
N LYS A 145 12.94 -3.92 6.22
CA LYS A 145 14.19 -4.02 6.99
C LYS A 145 14.96 -5.31 6.69
N ASN A 146 14.28 -6.33 6.21
CA ASN A 146 14.80 -7.66 5.94
C ASN A 146 14.97 -7.92 4.44
N CYS A 147 14.78 -6.89 3.60
CA CYS A 147 15.15 -6.96 2.19
C CYS A 147 16.67 -6.98 2.03
N GLU A 148 17.16 -7.86 1.17
CA GLU A 148 18.57 -7.97 0.84
C GLU A 148 18.74 -7.83 -0.68
N LEU A 149 19.74 -7.04 -1.08
CA LEU A 149 20.06 -6.81 -2.49
C LEU A 149 21.54 -7.10 -2.71
N SER A 150 21.82 -8.11 -3.52
CA SER A 150 23.17 -8.52 -3.90
C SER A 150 23.60 -7.84 -5.19
N ASN A 151 24.91 -7.58 -5.30
CA ASN A 151 25.57 -6.94 -6.44
C ASN A 151 25.11 -5.49 -6.74
N ALA A 152 24.53 -4.77 -5.78
CA ALA A 152 24.30 -3.34 -5.92
C ALA A 152 25.59 -2.54 -5.73
N ARG A 153 25.75 -1.43 -6.46
CA ARG A 153 26.85 -0.47 -6.23
C ARG A 153 26.78 0.13 -4.84
N ASP A 154 27.95 0.30 -4.22
CA ASP A 154 28.09 0.94 -2.89
C ASP A 154 27.60 2.40 -2.87
N ASP A 155 27.69 3.11 -4.00
CA ASP A 155 27.29 4.51 -4.12
C ASP A 155 25.81 4.71 -4.47
N ALA A 156 25.09 3.64 -4.81
CA ALA A 156 23.67 3.69 -5.13
C ALA A 156 22.77 3.98 -3.91
N GLY A 157 21.47 4.10 -4.16
CA GLY A 157 20.44 4.14 -3.13
C GLY A 157 20.36 2.82 -2.34
N PRO A 158 19.87 2.86 -1.09
CA PRO A 158 19.63 1.64 -0.33
C PRO A 158 18.43 0.88 -0.94
N VAL A 159 18.33 -0.44 -0.70
CA VAL A 159 17.28 -1.29 -1.29
C VAL A 159 15.85 -0.76 -1.07
N GLN A 160 15.61 -0.06 0.05
CA GLN A 160 14.32 0.52 0.40
C GLN A 160 13.80 1.53 -0.63
N VAL A 161 14.70 2.16 -1.39
CA VAL A 161 14.35 3.12 -2.43
C VAL A 161 13.45 2.51 -3.51
N LEU A 162 13.61 1.21 -3.77
CA LEU A 162 12.79 0.46 -4.71
C LEU A 162 11.32 0.44 -4.30
N PHE A 163 11.01 0.59 -3.02
CA PHE A 163 9.64 0.45 -2.53
C PHE A 163 9.01 1.76 -2.08
N GLU A 164 9.66 2.90 -2.37
CA GLU A 164 9.10 4.19 -2.03
C GLU A 164 7.73 4.41 -2.70
N PRO A 165 6.78 5.08 -2.00
CA PRO A 165 5.45 5.31 -2.52
C PRO A 165 5.46 6.28 -3.71
N GLY A 166 6.35 7.27 -3.68
CA GLY A 166 6.43 8.35 -4.67
C GLY A 166 7.08 7.96 -5.99
N LYS A 167 6.95 8.86 -6.97
CA LYS A 167 7.53 8.74 -8.30
C LYS A 167 9.06 8.82 -8.21
N PRO A 168 9.83 8.13 -9.07
CA PRO A 168 11.26 8.39 -9.21
C PRO A 168 11.51 9.87 -9.48
N LYS A 169 12.40 10.49 -8.72
CA LYS A 169 12.69 11.93 -8.79
C LYS A 169 13.15 12.37 -10.18
N VAL A 170 13.86 11.50 -10.88
CA VAL A 170 14.29 11.75 -12.27
C VAL A 170 13.12 12.04 -13.22
N LEU A 171 11.92 11.50 -12.95
CA LEU A 171 10.71 11.79 -13.73
C LEU A 171 9.95 13.01 -13.23
N GLU A 172 10.27 13.55 -12.06
CA GLU A 172 9.64 14.75 -11.50
C GLU A 172 10.40 16.03 -11.92
N ASP A 173 11.72 16.06 -11.76
CA ASP A 173 12.53 17.27 -11.94
C ASP A 173 13.62 17.14 -13.03
N GLY A 174 13.71 15.98 -13.69
CA GLY A 174 14.74 15.67 -14.69
C GLY A 174 16.15 15.50 -14.12
N LYS A 175 16.32 15.57 -12.79
CA LYS A 175 17.59 15.43 -12.07
C LYS A 175 17.48 14.28 -11.07
N GLY A 176 17.73 13.06 -11.55
CA GLY A 176 17.81 11.89 -10.68
C GLY A 176 19.01 11.96 -9.72
N SER A 177 18.76 11.85 -8.42
CA SER A 177 19.83 11.59 -7.45
C SER A 177 20.25 10.12 -7.54
N ILE A 178 21.56 9.83 -7.48
CA ILE A 178 22.07 8.45 -7.42
C ILE A 178 21.55 7.66 -6.21
N LYS A 179 21.06 8.37 -5.19
CA LYS A 179 20.43 7.78 -4.00
C LYS A 179 18.97 7.38 -4.20
N ASP A 180 18.37 7.68 -5.35
CA ASP A 180 16.96 7.44 -5.65
C ASP A 180 16.68 6.16 -6.47
N TYR A 181 17.73 5.40 -6.79
CA TYR A 181 17.66 4.14 -7.52
C TYR A 181 18.75 3.18 -7.05
N VAL A 182 18.65 1.92 -7.45
CA VAL A 182 19.73 0.94 -7.33
C VAL A 182 20.29 0.61 -8.71
N GLN A 183 21.58 0.32 -8.77
CA GLN A 183 22.26 -0.10 -9.99
C GLN A 183 23.22 -1.23 -9.65
N SER A 184 23.35 -2.20 -10.56
CA SER A 184 24.31 -3.29 -10.40
C SER A 184 25.77 -2.80 -10.50
N GLY A 185 26.65 -3.51 -9.81
CA GLY A 185 28.05 -3.13 -9.59
C GLY A 185 29.03 -3.79 -10.55
N ALA A 186 29.16 -5.12 -10.45
CA ALA A 186 30.20 -5.85 -11.17
C ALA A 186 29.81 -6.22 -12.61
N ASP A 187 28.53 -6.46 -12.84
CA ASP A 187 27.93 -6.92 -14.08
C ASP A 187 26.45 -6.50 -14.14
N ASP A 188 25.68 -7.00 -15.10
CA ASP A 188 24.28 -6.67 -15.34
C ASP A 188 23.29 -7.51 -14.53
N GLN A 189 23.76 -8.18 -13.46
CA GLN A 189 22.94 -9.02 -12.60
C GLN A 189 22.59 -8.36 -11.27
N LEU A 190 21.38 -8.61 -10.77
CA LEU A 190 20.95 -8.21 -9.42
C LEU A 190 20.11 -9.32 -8.82
N LEU A 191 20.30 -9.60 -7.53
CA LEU A 191 19.47 -10.55 -6.80
C LEU A 191 18.85 -9.85 -5.59
N LEU A 192 17.53 -9.72 -5.61
CA LEU A 192 16.73 -9.04 -4.59
C LEU A 192 15.86 -10.04 -3.84
N TYR A 193 16.07 -10.16 -2.54
CA TYR A 193 15.21 -10.91 -1.64
C TYR A 193 14.17 -10.00 -0.97
N ILE A 194 12.89 -10.39 -1.09
CA ILE A 194 11.74 -9.63 -0.60
C ILE A 194 10.88 -10.51 0.32
N PRO A 195 11.05 -10.40 1.65
CA PRO A 195 10.17 -11.05 2.62
C PRO A 195 8.86 -10.27 2.82
N PHE A 196 7.77 -10.98 3.10
CA PHE A 196 6.46 -10.40 3.41
C PHE A 196 6.04 -10.66 4.86
N GLU A 197 5.34 -9.72 5.49
CA GLU A 197 4.82 -9.80 6.87
C GLU A 197 3.89 -11.01 7.10
N GLY A 198 3.32 -11.52 6.01
CA GLY A 198 2.40 -12.66 6.01
C GLY A 198 2.38 -13.33 4.65
N SER A 199 1.49 -14.31 4.50
CA SER A 199 1.27 -14.92 3.19
C SER A 199 0.48 -13.95 2.32
N VAL A 200 0.97 -13.66 1.12
CA VAL A 200 0.30 -12.83 0.11
C VAL A 200 0.01 -13.65 -1.15
N LYS A 201 -0.90 -13.14 -1.97
CA LYS A 201 -1.10 -13.63 -3.35
C LYS A 201 -0.58 -12.58 -4.32
N LEU A 202 0.33 -12.96 -5.23
CA LEU A 202 0.91 -12.02 -6.19
C LEU A 202 0.23 -12.16 -7.55
N HIS A 203 -0.35 -11.07 -8.03
CA HIS A 203 -0.99 -11.03 -9.35
C HIS A 203 -0.09 -10.34 -10.39
N THR A 204 0.44 -9.17 -10.04
CA THR A 204 1.23 -8.35 -10.96
C THR A 204 2.45 -7.78 -10.24
N LEU A 205 3.57 -7.77 -10.94
CA LEU A 205 4.82 -7.13 -10.52
C LEU A 205 5.07 -5.92 -11.42
N GLN A 206 5.09 -4.73 -10.85
CA GLN A 206 5.47 -3.53 -11.61
C GLN A 206 6.94 -3.22 -11.35
N ILE A 207 7.72 -3.07 -12.43
CA ILE A 207 9.13 -2.69 -12.35
C ILE A 207 9.33 -1.40 -13.12
N THR A 208 9.88 -0.39 -12.47
CA THR A 208 10.30 0.87 -13.08
C THR A 208 11.81 0.91 -13.18
N SER A 209 12.33 1.24 -14.34
CA SER A 209 13.77 1.31 -14.62
C SER A 209 14.03 2.48 -15.56
N ILE A 210 14.93 3.39 -15.21
CA ILE A 210 15.14 4.65 -15.93
C ILE A 210 16.64 4.88 -16.14
N PRO A 211 17.31 4.06 -16.97
CA PRO A 211 18.69 4.34 -17.35
C PRO A 211 18.79 5.73 -18.01
N ALA A 212 19.88 6.45 -17.72
CA ALA A 212 20.05 7.80 -18.24
C ALA A 212 20.20 7.78 -19.77
N ALA A 213 19.61 8.76 -20.45
CA ALA A 213 19.72 8.86 -21.91
C ALA A 213 21.19 8.99 -22.33
N GLY A 214 21.63 8.15 -23.27
CA GLY A 214 23.00 8.15 -23.79
C GLY A 214 24.03 7.38 -22.95
N GLN A 215 23.62 6.65 -21.91
CA GLN A 215 24.45 5.66 -21.22
C GLN A 215 24.12 4.26 -21.74
N ASP A 216 24.75 3.86 -22.84
CA ASP A 216 24.53 2.52 -23.42
C ASP A 216 25.06 1.39 -22.51
N GLU A 217 25.96 1.72 -21.58
CA GLU A 217 26.53 0.81 -20.57
C GLU A 217 25.53 0.41 -19.47
N VAL A 218 24.45 1.19 -19.25
CA VAL A 218 23.45 0.91 -18.21
C VAL A 218 22.10 0.65 -18.87
N SER A 219 21.52 -0.51 -18.59
CA SER A 219 20.28 -0.95 -19.23
C SER A 219 19.12 -1.18 -18.26
N ARG A 220 17.97 -1.47 -18.85
CA ARG A 220 16.81 -2.03 -18.15
C ARG A 220 17.00 -3.55 -18.05
N PRO A 221 16.37 -4.21 -17.06
CA PRO A 221 16.29 -5.67 -17.03
C PRO A 221 15.67 -6.23 -18.31
N GLU A 222 16.27 -7.28 -18.88
CA GLU A 222 15.72 -8.02 -20.02
C GLU A 222 15.17 -9.37 -19.57
N VAL A 223 15.94 -10.12 -18.77
CA VAL A 223 15.54 -11.45 -18.27
C VAL A 223 15.47 -11.44 -16.75
N ILE A 224 14.30 -11.81 -16.22
CA ILE A 224 14.04 -11.87 -14.79
C ILE A 224 13.56 -13.25 -14.40
N HIS A 225 14.23 -13.86 -13.43
CA HIS A 225 13.81 -15.09 -12.78
C HIS A 225 13.15 -14.77 -11.44
N LEU A 226 11.95 -15.32 -11.23
CA LEU A 226 11.24 -15.19 -9.97
C LEU A 226 11.21 -16.52 -9.24
N TYR A 227 11.51 -16.48 -7.95
CA TYR A 227 11.38 -17.62 -7.05
C TYR A 227 10.55 -17.23 -5.83
N ILE A 228 9.76 -18.16 -5.29
CA ILE A 228 8.99 -17.91 -4.08
C ILE A 228 9.33 -18.90 -2.99
N ASN A 229 9.20 -18.46 -1.73
CA ASN A 229 9.25 -19.31 -0.54
C ASN A 229 10.53 -20.14 -0.42
N ARG A 230 11.66 -19.57 -0.84
CA ARG A 230 12.97 -20.19 -0.67
C ARG A 230 13.33 -20.22 0.82
N PRO A 231 13.96 -21.31 1.30
CA PRO A 231 14.27 -21.49 2.73
C PRO A 231 15.37 -20.55 3.22
N GLN A 232 16.21 -20.08 2.29
CA GLN A 232 17.31 -19.16 2.51
C GLN A 232 17.37 -18.16 1.36
N ILE A 233 18.16 -17.11 1.56
CA ILE A 233 18.47 -16.13 0.51
C ILE A 233 19.39 -16.83 -0.49
N MET A 234 18.97 -16.82 -1.75
CA MET A 234 19.71 -17.47 -2.84
C MET A 234 20.93 -16.61 -3.20
N ASP A 235 22.03 -17.27 -3.55
CA ASP A 235 23.12 -16.64 -4.31
C ASP A 235 22.89 -16.82 -5.82
N PHE A 236 23.81 -16.28 -6.63
CA PHE A 236 23.71 -16.30 -8.09
C PHE A 236 23.83 -17.71 -8.66
N ASP A 237 24.74 -18.53 -8.12
CA ASP A 237 24.92 -19.92 -8.55
C ASP A 237 23.66 -20.76 -8.25
N GLU A 238 23.10 -20.65 -7.04
CA GLU A 238 21.85 -21.32 -6.67
C GLU A 238 20.69 -20.86 -7.54
N ALA A 239 20.64 -19.57 -7.89
CA ALA A 239 19.60 -19.02 -8.75
C ALA A 239 19.69 -19.58 -10.18
N ASP A 240 20.87 -19.64 -10.77
CA ASP A 240 21.06 -20.18 -12.13
C ASP A 240 20.79 -21.70 -12.19
N ASP A 241 21.16 -22.45 -11.15
CA ASP A 241 20.97 -23.91 -11.11
C ASP A 241 19.53 -24.35 -10.75
N SER A 242 18.73 -23.45 -10.18
CA SER A 242 17.37 -23.75 -9.72
C SER A 242 16.30 -23.39 -10.73
N GLU A 243 15.24 -24.21 -10.84
CA GLU A 243 14.08 -23.87 -11.67
C GLU A 243 13.33 -22.64 -11.10
N PRO A 244 13.15 -21.57 -11.90
CA PRO A 244 12.35 -20.42 -11.48
C PRO A 244 10.86 -20.76 -11.39
N THR A 245 10.18 -20.15 -10.42
CA THR A 245 8.71 -20.19 -10.36
C THR A 245 8.10 -19.61 -11.64
N GLN A 246 8.69 -18.52 -12.14
CA GLN A 246 8.37 -17.91 -13.42
C GLN A 246 9.61 -17.20 -13.99
N ILE A 247 9.82 -17.36 -15.30
CA ILE A 247 10.78 -16.58 -16.09
C ILE A 247 10.01 -15.49 -16.83
N ILE A 248 10.55 -14.28 -16.86
CA ILE A 248 10.02 -13.13 -17.56
C ILE A 248 11.10 -12.65 -18.53
N THR A 249 10.70 -12.39 -19.78
CA THR A 249 11.55 -11.75 -20.79
C THR A 249 10.87 -10.47 -21.22
N LEU A 250 11.47 -9.33 -20.88
CA LEU A 250 10.97 -8.00 -21.16
C LEU A 250 11.48 -7.49 -22.49
N LYS A 251 10.56 -6.96 -23.30
CA LYS A 251 10.81 -6.34 -24.59
C LYS A 251 10.67 -4.82 -24.48
N PRO A 252 11.18 -4.06 -25.46
CA PRO A 252 10.99 -2.61 -25.49
C PRO A 252 9.51 -2.18 -25.39
N GLU A 253 8.59 -2.94 -25.97
CA GLU A 253 7.14 -2.65 -25.93
C GLU A 253 6.50 -2.86 -24.55
N ASP A 254 7.13 -3.61 -23.65
CA ASP A 254 6.59 -3.89 -22.31
C ASP A 254 6.72 -2.69 -21.37
N TRP A 255 7.53 -1.68 -21.74
CA TRP A 255 7.77 -0.47 -20.97
C TRP A 255 6.85 0.66 -21.42
N ASN A 256 6.08 1.19 -20.49
CA ASN A 256 5.15 2.30 -20.78
C ASN A 256 5.85 3.68 -20.77
N ALA A 257 5.06 4.75 -20.96
CA ALA A 257 5.54 6.13 -20.96
C ALA A 257 6.20 6.57 -19.64
N GLU A 258 5.82 5.94 -18.53
CA GLU A 258 6.39 6.17 -17.20
C GLU A 258 7.61 5.28 -16.91
N SER A 259 8.14 4.61 -17.95
CA SER A 259 9.28 3.70 -17.84
C SER A 259 9.04 2.50 -16.92
N THR A 260 7.79 2.06 -16.81
CA THR A 260 7.36 0.93 -15.99
C THR A 260 6.87 -0.24 -16.86
N ALA A 261 7.36 -1.44 -16.54
CA ALA A 261 6.85 -2.71 -17.05
C ALA A 261 5.78 -3.29 -16.10
N ASN A 262 4.60 -3.63 -16.63
CA ASN A 262 3.45 -4.14 -15.86
C ASN A 262 3.31 -5.66 -16.01
N ILE A 263 4.09 -6.41 -15.23
CA ILE A 263 4.35 -7.83 -15.47
C ILE A 263 3.28 -8.70 -14.83
N HIS A 264 2.51 -9.40 -15.66
CA HIS A 264 1.50 -10.34 -15.19
C HIS A 264 2.16 -11.64 -14.70
N LEU A 265 1.91 -11.98 -13.44
CA LEU A 265 2.38 -13.22 -12.85
C LEU A 265 1.37 -14.34 -13.14
N ARG A 266 1.86 -15.57 -13.19
CA ARG A 266 1.01 -16.77 -13.26
C ARG A 266 0.34 -16.96 -11.90
N PHE A 267 -0.71 -16.18 -11.61
CA PHE A 267 -1.37 -16.07 -10.31
C PHE A 267 -1.56 -17.41 -9.58
N VAL A 268 -1.88 -18.48 -10.31
CA VAL A 268 -2.01 -19.85 -9.79
C VAL A 268 -0.76 -20.38 -9.06
N LYS A 269 0.44 -19.95 -9.44
CA LYS A 269 1.71 -20.29 -8.79
C LYS A 269 2.02 -19.42 -7.57
N PHE A 270 1.42 -18.22 -7.50
CA PHE A 270 1.71 -17.20 -6.50
C PHE A 270 0.54 -17.01 -5.52
N GLN A 271 -0.14 -18.09 -5.13
CA GLN A 271 -1.30 -18.04 -4.21
C GLN A 271 -0.91 -17.99 -2.72
N LYS A 272 0.33 -18.32 -2.37
CA LYS A 272 0.76 -18.44 -0.98
C LYS A 272 2.24 -18.09 -0.87
N THR A 273 2.54 -16.81 -1.11
CA THR A 273 3.90 -16.30 -1.16
C THR A 273 4.24 -15.61 0.16
N THR A 274 5.29 -16.07 0.85
CA THR A 274 5.84 -15.45 2.07
C THR A 274 7.18 -14.78 1.81
N SER A 275 7.86 -15.15 0.72
CA SER A 275 9.05 -14.46 0.22
C SER A 275 9.08 -14.52 -1.30
N LEU A 276 9.65 -13.49 -1.93
CA LEU A 276 9.91 -13.40 -3.36
C LEU A 276 11.40 -13.10 -3.57
N VAL A 277 12.07 -13.90 -4.39
CA VAL A 277 13.39 -13.57 -4.96
C VAL A 277 13.16 -13.06 -6.36
N LEU A 278 13.61 -11.84 -6.64
CA LEU A 278 13.67 -11.24 -7.96
C LEU A 278 15.13 -11.23 -8.39
N TYR A 279 15.46 -12.10 -9.34
CA TYR A 279 16.79 -12.19 -9.92
C TYR A 279 16.76 -11.60 -11.33
N VAL A 280 17.38 -10.44 -11.51
CA VAL A 280 17.71 -9.91 -12.83
C VAL A 280 18.90 -10.72 -13.33
N GLN A 281 18.62 -11.68 -14.22
CA GLN A 281 19.62 -12.60 -14.74
C GLN A 281 20.46 -11.95 -15.85
N LYS A 282 19.85 -10.99 -16.57
CA LYS A 282 20.51 -10.26 -17.66
C LYS A 282 19.81 -8.94 -17.94
N GLY A 283 20.59 -7.91 -18.22
CA GLY A 283 20.17 -6.65 -18.82
C GLY A 283 20.02 -6.74 -20.32
N LYS A 284 19.89 -5.59 -20.98
CA LYS A 284 19.88 -5.53 -22.45
C LYS A 284 21.26 -5.94 -23.00
N ASP A 285 21.28 -6.72 -24.07
CA ASP A 285 22.51 -7.10 -24.78
C ASP A 285 23.52 -5.94 -24.94
N GLY A 286 24.74 -6.15 -24.43
CA GLY A 286 25.86 -5.22 -24.53
C GLY A 286 25.95 -4.18 -23.41
N ALA A 287 25.09 -4.23 -22.39
CA ALA A 287 25.20 -3.39 -21.21
C ALA A 287 26.07 -4.04 -20.13
N ASP A 288 26.78 -3.21 -19.37
CA ASP A 288 27.64 -3.61 -18.26
C ASP A 288 26.90 -3.61 -16.92
N ALA A 289 25.76 -2.91 -16.85
CA ALA A 289 24.96 -2.80 -15.64
C ALA A 289 23.46 -2.70 -15.93
N VAL A 290 22.65 -2.94 -14.89
CA VAL A 290 21.19 -2.72 -14.87
C VAL A 290 20.82 -1.73 -13.78
N ARG A 291 19.77 -0.94 -14.04
CA ARG A 291 19.19 0.00 -13.07
C ARG A 291 17.76 -0.38 -12.72
N LEU A 292 17.40 -0.23 -11.44
CA LEU A 292 16.03 -0.35 -10.95
C LEU A 292 15.67 0.88 -10.10
N ASP A 293 14.49 1.44 -10.33
CA ASP A 293 14.03 2.67 -9.69
C ASP A 293 12.90 2.40 -8.70
N ARG A 294 11.87 1.68 -9.11
CA ARG A 294 10.72 1.33 -8.24
C ARG A 294 10.22 -0.07 -8.56
N ILE A 295 9.70 -0.74 -7.53
CA ILE A 295 9.01 -2.02 -7.59
C ILE A 295 7.69 -1.86 -6.83
N LYS A 296 6.58 -2.21 -7.48
CA LYS A 296 5.29 -2.36 -6.82
C LYS A 296 4.80 -3.80 -6.92
N ILE A 297 4.25 -4.29 -5.82
CA ILE A 297 3.68 -5.63 -5.72
C ILE A 297 2.16 -5.50 -5.70
N ILE A 298 1.49 -6.04 -6.71
CA ILE A 298 0.04 -5.96 -6.84
C ILE A 298 -0.57 -7.34 -6.61
N GLY A 299 -1.59 -7.41 -5.76
CA GLY A 299 -2.23 -8.67 -5.41
C GLY A 299 -3.18 -8.58 -4.23
N GLU A 300 -3.23 -9.65 -3.43
CA GLU A 300 -4.07 -9.76 -2.23
C GLU A 300 -3.18 -10.00 -1.01
N ALA A 301 -3.39 -9.22 0.06
CA ALA A 301 -2.76 -9.50 1.34
C ALA A 301 -3.54 -10.61 2.06
N GLY A 302 -2.86 -11.66 2.54
CA GLY A 302 -3.48 -12.68 3.38
C GLY A 302 -3.55 -12.25 4.84
N ALA A 303 -4.19 -13.07 5.68
CA ALA A 303 -4.26 -12.83 7.11
C ALA A 303 -2.85 -12.77 7.72
N LYS A 304 -2.59 -11.75 8.55
CA LYS A 304 -1.35 -11.62 9.32
C LYS A 304 -1.15 -12.88 10.17
N ARG A 305 0.09 -13.41 10.20
CA ARG A 305 0.41 -14.49 11.13
C ARG A 305 0.31 -13.93 12.54
N GLU A 306 -0.65 -14.40 13.34
CA GLU A 306 -0.56 -14.19 14.78
C GLU A 306 0.70 -14.91 15.29
N MET A 307 1.62 -14.17 15.88
CA MET A 307 2.74 -14.73 16.62
C MET A 307 2.18 -15.52 17.80
N GLY A 308 2.06 -16.84 17.63
CA GLY A 308 1.73 -17.74 18.72
C GLY A 308 2.70 -17.50 19.88
N LYS A 309 2.17 -17.23 21.08
CA LYS A 309 2.98 -17.00 22.28
C LYS A 309 3.93 -18.18 22.46
N LEU A 310 5.24 -17.92 22.37
CA LEU A 310 6.27 -18.88 22.77
C LEU A 310 6.06 -19.21 24.25
N GLN A 311 5.52 -20.38 24.54
CA GLN A 311 5.54 -20.92 25.90
C GLN A 311 6.90 -21.55 26.15
N LYS A 312 7.58 -21.06 27.17
CA LYS A 312 8.81 -21.65 27.70
C LYS A 312 8.42 -23.01 28.29
N VAL A 313 8.90 -24.09 27.69
CA VAL A 313 8.81 -25.41 28.31
C VAL A 313 9.83 -25.43 29.44
N GLU A 314 9.35 -25.36 30.68
CA GLU A 314 10.18 -25.68 31.83
C GLU A 314 10.43 -27.19 31.80
N GLY A 315 11.70 -27.58 31.69
CA GLY A 315 12.10 -28.98 31.73
C GLY A 315 11.83 -29.53 33.13
N GLU A 316 11.09 -30.62 33.19
CA GLU A 316 10.99 -31.43 34.42
C GLU A 316 12.33 -32.16 34.62
N GLU A 317 12.86 -32.03 35.83
CA GLU A 317 14.12 -32.63 36.33
C GLU A 317 14.11 -34.16 36.36
#